data_AF-A0A8J6EIM8-F1
#
_entry.id   AF-A0A8J6EIM8-F1
#
_cell.length_a   1.000
_cell.length_b   1.000
_cell.length_c   1.000
_cell.angle_alpha   90.00
_cell.angle_beta   90.00
_cell.angle_gamma   90.00
#
_symmetry.space_group_name_H-M   'P 1'
#
loop_
_entity.id
_entity.type
_entity.pdbx_description
1 polymer ?
#
loop_
_entity_poly.entity_id
_entity_poly.type
_entity_poly.pdbx_seq_one_letter_code
_entity_poly.pdbx_strand_id
1 'polypeptide(L)'
;MQKETYERCSRRKCFYLLLCVVALFLLSFCWYSVRGTALHSHMAIFCDPQTRTRTSEDAFRLELLKDVSFERTRTRASENSSQLELLKDVFLERMLYEKPDTLKPPRTDVLMMTPWFAPIVWDGSYNIDILNAQFHQRHIRIGLTVFAIKKYTVFVKTFIETAEKFFMVGHKVNYYVFTDRVKEMPNITLVDGRQLVVLEVPSYKRWQEVSMRRMEMIRDHSLKRFINEVDYLVCVDVDMRFTDEVGVEILSDVFGTLHPGYFRAPRERFTYERRKASAAYIPPDEGDFYYAGGYFGGTVEEVYMLTSFCHSEMMTDKGNNIEAIWHDESYLNKYFLYHKPTKILSPEYLWDNNMGVPEVLKRRRFIAVPKNHNAIRNR
;
A
#
# COMPACT_ATOMS: atom_id res chain seq x y z
N MET A 1 -33.79 -31.58 67.62
CA MET A 1 -33.06 -32.59 66.82
C MET A 1 -33.77 -32.92 65.49
N GLN A 2 -34.38 -31.93 64.81
CA GLN A 2 -35.01 -32.08 63.48
C GLN A 2 -34.74 -30.88 62.53
N LYS A 3 -34.00 -29.85 62.98
CA LYS A 3 -33.61 -28.69 62.16
C LYS A 3 -32.22 -28.85 61.51
N GLU A 4 -31.30 -29.58 62.14
CA GLU A 4 -29.93 -29.80 61.60
C GLU A 4 -29.89 -30.81 60.44
N THR A 5 -30.88 -31.70 60.32
CA THR A 5 -30.93 -32.73 59.27
C THR A 5 -31.38 -32.16 57.92
N TYR A 6 -32.15 -31.06 57.92
CA TYR A 6 -32.69 -30.44 56.70
C TYR A 6 -31.65 -29.53 56.01
N GLU A 7 -30.85 -28.78 56.78
CA GLU A 7 -29.78 -27.93 56.24
C GLU A 7 -28.61 -28.74 55.66
N ARG A 8 -28.30 -29.91 56.24
CA ARG A 8 -27.26 -30.82 55.73
C ARG A 8 -27.65 -31.48 54.40
N CYS A 9 -28.94 -31.72 54.17
CA CYS A 9 -29.45 -32.30 52.91
C CYS A 9 -29.44 -31.26 51.76
N SER A 10 -29.76 -30.00 52.05
CA SER A 10 -29.78 -28.91 51.06
C SER A 10 -28.37 -28.55 50.56
N ARG A 11 -27.37 -28.48 51.45
CA ARG A 11 -25.97 -28.19 51.05
C ARG A 11 -25.33 -29.29 50.21
N ARG A 12 -25.66 -30.58 50.46
CA ARG A 12 -25.16 -31.69 49.63
C ARG A 12 -25.75 -31.64 48.22
N LYS A 13 -27.04 -31.34 48.06
CA LYS A 13 -27.68 -31.23 46.73
C LYS A 13 -27.12 -30.07 45.90
N CYS A 14 -26.82 -28.92 46.51
CA CYS A 14 -26.16 -27.81 45.82
C CYS A 14 -24.72 -28.15 45.39
N PHE A 15 -23.98 -28.92 46.21
CA PHE A 15 -22.60 -29.30 45.89
C PHE A 15 -22.53 -30.28 44.70
N TYR A 16 -23.45 -31.24 44.61
CA TYR A 16 -23.53 -32.14 43.45
C TYR A 16 -23.98 -31.42 42.18
N LEU A 17 -24.88 -30.44 42.28
CA LEU A 17 -25.29 -29.64 41.12
C LEU A 17 -24.12 -28.80 40.57
N LEU A 18 -23.32 -28.20 41.46
CA LEU A 18 -22.14 -27.42 41.08
C LEU A 18 -21.07 -28.30 40.43
N LEU A 19 -20.84 -29.51 40.96
CA LEU A 19 -19.91 -30.48 40.36
C LEU A 19 -20.36 -30.96 38.98
N CYS A 20 -21.65 -31.18 38.76
CA CYS A 20 -22.17 -31.56 37.44
C CYS A 20 -22.03 -30.42 36.42
N VAL A 21 -22.26 -29.17 36.82
CA VAL A 21 -22.07 -28.00 35.94
C VAL A 21 -20.59 -27.82 35.58
N VAL A 22 -19.68 -27.95 36.55
CA VAL A 22 -18.22 -27.87 36.29
C VAL A 22 -17.76 -29.03 35.39
N ALA A 23 -18.26 -30.25 35.59
CA ALA A 23 -17.93 -31.38 34.73
C ALA A 23 -18.44 -31.20 33.29
N LEU A 24 -19.64 -30.64 33.10
CA LEU A 24 -20.18 -30.29 31.77
C LEU A 24 -19.37 -29.19 31.08
N PHE A 25 -18.91 -28.18 31.84
CA PHE A 25 -18.02 -27.14 31.31
C PHE A 25 -16.65 -27.72 30.92
N LEU A 26 -16.07 -28.60 31.73
CA LEU A 26 -14.78 -29.22 31.42
C LEU A 26 -14.88 -30.19 30.23
N LEU A 27 -15.98 -30.94 30.08
CA LEU A 27 -16.23 -31.79 28.92
C LEU A 27 -16.48 -30.97 27.66
N SER A 28 -17.18 -29.83 27.75
CA SER A 28 -17.33 -28.87 26.65
C SER A 28 -15.98 -28.27 26.23
N PHE A 29 -15.12 -27.91 27.19
CA PHE A 29 -13.79 -27.37 26.94
C PHE A 29 -12.86 -28.41 26.33
N CYS A 30 -12.90 -29.66 26.80
CA CYS A 30 -12.16 -30.78 26.20
C CYS A 30 -12.67 -31.10 24.80
N TRP A 31 -13.98 -31.02 24.54
CA TRP A 31 -14.52 -31.22 23.20
C TRP A 31 -14.11 -30.11 22.24
N TYR A 32 -14.05 -28.86 22.71
CA TYR A 32 -13.52 -27.72 21.95
C TYR A 32 -12.01 -27.81 21.70
N SER A 33 -11.22 -28.22 22.70
CA SER A 33 -9.77 -28.39 22.56
C SER A 33 -9.38 -29.54 21.64
N VAL A 34 -10.09 -30.68 21.70
CA VAL A 34 -9.74 -31.89 20.91
C VAL A 34 -10.22 -31.79 19.46
N ARG A 35 -11.29 -31.03 19.16
CA ARG A 35 -11.68 -30.74 17.76
C ARG A 35 -11.01 -29.48 17.18
N GLY A 36 -10.58 -28.55 18.02
CA GLY A 36 -9.87 -27.33 17.59
C GLY A 36 -8.47 -27.60 17.02
N THR A 37 -7.83 -28.72 17.38
CA THR A 37 -6.48 -29.08 16.90
C THR A 37 -6.47 -30.03 15.69
N ALA A 38 -7.63 -30.57 15.28
CA ALA A 38 -7.74 -31.50 14.15
C ALA A 38 -8.36 -30.88 12.88
N LEU A 39 -8.59 -29.55 12.88
CA LEU A 39 -9.17 -28.81 11.75
C LEU A 39 -8.26 -27.64 11.29
N HIS A 40 -6.93 -27.82 11.36
CA HIS A 40 -5.93 -26.84 10.91
C HIS A 40 -5.04 -27.30 9.76
N SER A 41 -5.51 -28.29 9.01
CA SER A 41 -4.92 -28.68 7.73
C SER A 41 -6.06 -28.95 6.76
N HIS A 42 -6.20 -28.14 5.70
CA HIS A 42 -7.24 -28.22 4.65
C HIS A 42 -8.62 -27.64 4.95
N MET A 43 -8.71 -26.37 5.36
CA MET A 43 -9.89 -25.56 5.05
C MET A 43 -9.48 -24.43 4.11
N ALA A 44 -9.63 -24.70 2.81
CA ALA A 44 -9.79 -23.63 1.84
C ALA A 44 -10.97 -22.77 2.32
N ILE A 45 -10.69 -21.52 2.66
CA ILE A 45 -11.68 -20.53 3.05
C ILE A 45 -12.56 -20.28 1.82
N PHE A 46 -13.59 -21.10 1.64
CA PHE A 46 -14.78 -20.72 0.89
C PHE A 46 -15.64 -19.88 1.84
N CYS A 47 -15.22 -18.63 2.07
CA CYS A 47 -16.13 -17.61 2.55
C CYS A 47 -16.76 -16.95 1.32
N ASP A 48 -18.08 -16.82 1.34
CA ASP A 48 -18.79 -15.91 0.46
C ASP A 48 -18.09 -14.54 0.51
N PRO A 49 -17.57 -14.01 -0.62
CA PRO A 49 -16.87 -12.73 -0.66
C PRO A 49 -17.69 -11.57 -0.08
N GLN A 50 -19.01 -11.71 -0.02
CA GLN A 50 -19.93 -10.68 0.47
C GLN A 50 -19.99 -10.57 2.00
N THR A 51 -19.38 -11.49 2.75
CA THR A 51 -19.48 -11.54 4.23
C THR A 51 -18.13 -11.51 4.94
N ARG A 52 -17.08 -10.97 4.31
CA ARG A 52 -15.80 -10.73 4.98
C ARG A 52 -16.01 -9.63 6.03
N THR A 53 -16.19 -10.04 7.28
CA THR A 53 -16.41 -9.14 8.41
C THR A 53 -15.13 -8.38 8.75
N ARG A 54 -15.23 -7.18 9.32
CA ARG A 54 -14.08 -6.40 9.84
C ARG A 54 -13.11 -7.26 10.67
N THR A 55 -13.64 -8.18 11.46
CA THR A 55 -12.87 -9.16 12.25
C THR A 55 -11.97 -10.08 11.42
N SER A 56 -12.37 -10.43 10.18
CA SER A 56 -11.56 -11.26 9.28
C SER A 56 -10.48 -10.48 8.53
N GLU A 57 -10.71 -9.19 8.26
CA GLU A 57 -9.66 -8.30 7.73
C GLU A 57 -8.60 -7.99 8.79
N ASP A 58 -9.02 -7.72 10.03
CA ASP A 58 -8.12 -7.52 11.17
C ASP A 58 -7.26 -8.77 11.42
N ALA A 59 -7.84 -9.97 11.33
CA ALA A 59 -7.11 -11.22 11.45
C ALA A 59 -6.07 -11.41 10.33
N PHE A 60 -6.43 -11.12 9.08
CA PHE A 60 -5.52 -11.16 7.94
C PHE A 60 -4.37 -10.17 8.11
N ARG A 61 -4.65 -8.93 8.54
CA ARG A 61 -3.62 -7.92 8.80
C ARG A 61 -2.68 -8.36 9.93
N LEU A 62 -3.20 -8.94 11.00
CA LEU A 62 -2.38 -9.49 12.09
C LEU A 62 -1.47 -10.63 11.63
N GLU A 63 -1.90 -11.46 10.70
CA GLU A 63 -1.07 -12.52 10.10
C GLU A 63 0.07 -11.92 9.27
N LEU A 64 -0.22 -10.94 8.40
CA LEU A 64 0.79 -10.24 7.61
C LEU A 64 1.82 -9.50 8.49
N LEU A 65 1.39 -8.91 9.61
CA LEU A 65 2.29 -8.26 10.56
C LEU A 65 3.21 -9.27 11.27
N LYS A 66 2.76 -10.52 11.46
CA LYS A 66 3.64 -11.59 11.96
C LYS A 66 4.72 -11.92 10.94
N ASP A 67 4.40 -12.00 9.66
CA ASP A 67 5.38 -12.26 8.60
C ASP A 67 6.46 -11.17 8.55
N VAL A 68 6.04 -9.90 8.57
CA VAL A 68 6.94 -8.75 8.63
C VAL A 68 7.83 -8.79 9.88
N SER A 69 7.23 -9.01 11.06
CA SER A 69 7.99 -9.04 12.31
C SER A 69 8.97 -10.20 12.35
N PHE A 70 8.58 -11.38 11.87
CA PHE A 70 9.45 -12.55 11.77
C PHE A 70 10.65 -12.27 10.88
N GLU A 71 10.44 -11.71 9.69
CA GLU A 71 11.53 -11.44 8.75
C GLU A 71 12.48 -10.34 9.25
N ARG A 72 11.96 -9.30 9.92
CA ARG A 72 12.77 -8.30 10.64
C ARG A 72 13.57 -8.93 11.80
N THR A 73 13.02 -9.93 12.49
CA THR A 73 13.71 -10.58 13.62
C THR A 73 14.82 -11.52 13.12
N ARG A 74 14.56 -12.23 12.02
CA ARG A 74 15.53 -13.09 11.35
C ARG A 74 16.75 -12.33 10.86
N THR A 75 16.55 -11.12 10.37
CA THR A 75 17.62 -10.23 9.86
C THR A 75 18.32 -9.46 10.99
N ARG A 76 17.65 -9.19 12.12
CA ARG A 76 18.27 -8.59 13.32
C ARG A 76 19.27 -9.47 14.05
N ALA A 77 19.35 -10.76 13.73
CA ALA A 77 20.48 -11.58 14.16
C ALA A 77 21.82 -11.12 13.54
N SER A 78 21.81 -10.25 12.51
CA SER A 78 23.02 -9.69 11.92
C SER A 78 23.27 -8.19 12.17
N GLU A 79 22.28 -7.32 12.42
CA GLU A 79 22.51 -5.87 12.64
C GLU A 79 21.49 -5.23 13.60
N ASN A 80 21.99 -4.51 14.61
CA ASN A 80 21.25 -4.06 15.80
C ASN A 80 20.57 -2.67 15.70
N SER A 81 20.45 -2.02 14.53
CA SER A 81 20.15 -0.56 14.51
C SER A 81 18.72 -0.11 14.13
N SER A 82 17.92 -0.87 13.38
CA SER A 82 16.86 -0.21 12.56
C SER A 82 15.61 0.37 13.26
N GLN A 83 15.18 -0.12 14.44
CA GLN A 83 13.96 0.45 15.09
C GLN A 83 14.25 1.56 16.10
N LEU A 84 15.42 1.56 16.75
CA LEU A 84 15.79 2.67 17.62
C LEU A 84 16.18 3.91 16.79
N GLU A 85 16.59 3.76 15.54
CA GLU A 85 16.91 4.89 14.65
C GLU A 85 15.68 5.72 14.26
N LEU A 86 14.51 5.10 14.11
CA LEU A 86 13.23 5.80 13.92
C LEU A 86 12.74 6.56 15.16
N LEU A 87 13.26 6.19 16.34
CA LEU A 87 13.01 6.86 17.63
C LEU A 87 14.12 7.86 18.00
N LYS A 88 15.11 8.10 17.12
CA LYS A 88 16.07 9.19 17.33
C LYS A 88 15.29 10.50 17.37
N ASP A 89 15.45 11.26 18.45
CA ASP A 89 14.94 12.62 18.53
C ASP A 89 15.39 13.40 17.29
N VAL A 90 14.44 13.76 16.42
CA VAL A 90 14.68 14.61 15.25
C VAL A 90 14.78 16.04 15.77
N PHE A 91 15.98 16.45 16.17
CA PHE A 91 16.24 17.83 16.56
C PHE A 91 16.58 18.66 15.34
N LEU A 92 15.61 19.43 14.83
CA LEU A 92 15.85 20.35 13.73
C LEU A 92 16.81 21.47 14.15
N GLU A 93 17.84 21.69 13.35
CA GLU A 93 18.72 22.85 13.51
C GLU A 93 17.95 24.17 13.30
N ARG A 94 18.55 25.29 13.70
CA ARG A 94 17.92 26.61 13.49
C ARG A 94 17.72 26.85 11.99
N MET A 95 16.47 26.99 11.57
CA MET A 95 16.08 27.33 10.20
C MET A 95 15.41 28.71 10.17
N LEU A 96 15.65 29.47 9.11
CA LEU A 96 14.92 30.69 8.80
C LEU A 96 13.97 30.41 7.64
N TYR A 97 12.67 30.52 7.88
CA TYR A 97 11.62 30.32 6.90
C TYR A 97 10.45 31.26 7.19
N GLU A 98 9.59 31.48 6.21
CA GLU A 98 8.39 32.31 6.38
C GLU A 98 7.48 31.73 7.46
N LYS A 99 7.06 32.58 8.41
CA LYS A 99 6.16 32.17 9.49
C LYS A 99 4.83 31.67 8.88
N PRO A 100 4.36 30.45 9.23
CA PRO A 100 3.03 29.99 8.84
C PRO A 100 1.95 30.95 9.34
N ASP A 101 1.07 31.40 8.44
CA ASP A 101 -0.06 32.26 8.76
C ASP A 101 -1.32 31.42 8.97
N THR A 102 -1.78 31.35 10.22
CA THR A 102 -2.93 30.54 10.63
C THR A 102 -4.27 31.02 10.05
N LEU A 103 -4.34 32.28 9.58
CA LEU A 103 -5.54 32.86 8.99
C LEU A 103 -5.49 32.92 7.46
N LYS A 104 -4.35 32.54 6.85
CA LYS A 104 -4.16 32.55 5.41
C LYS A 104 -3.71 31.16 4.93
N PRO A 105 -4.65 30.29 4.51
CA PRO A 105 -4.28 28.98 4.01
C PRO A 105 -3.45 29.10 2.73
N PRO A 106 -2.51 28.17 2.47
CA PRO A 106 -1.64 28.23 1.29
C PRO A 106 -2.41 28.06 -0.03
N ARG A 107 -3.56 27.36 0.03
CA ARG A 107 -4.45 27.12 -1.11
C ARG A 107 -5.90 27.27 -0.65
N THR A 108 -6.71 27.95 -1.44
CA THR A 108 -8.16 28.16 -1.20
C THR A 108 -9.04 27.52 -2.28
N ASP A 109 -8.43 26.99 -3.33
CA ASP A 109 -9.08 26.46 -4.53
C ASP A 109 -9.17 24.92 -4.54
N VAL A 110 -8.59 24.25 -3.53
CA VAL A 110 -8.53 22.79 -3.39
C VAL A 110 -8.70 22.33 -1.95
N LEU A 111 -9.12 21.07 -1.77
CA LEU A 111 -9.10 20.39 -0.48
C LEU A 111 -7.65 20.03 -0.12
N MET A 112 -7.23 20.43 1.08
CA MET A 112 -5.86 20.24 1.57
C MET A 112 -5.73 19.14 2.63
N MET A 113 -6.86 18.70 3.19
CA MET A 113 -6.89 17.68 4.24
C MET A 113 -8.17 16.87 4.12
N THR A 114 -8.06 15.55 4.27
CA THR A 114 -9.19 14.63 4.21
C THR A 114 -10.02 14.68 5.50
N PRO A 115 -11.25 14.13 5.50
CA PRO A 115 -12.06 13.96 6.71
C PRO A 115 -11.42 13.09 7.80
N TRP A 116 -10.36 12.34 7.50
CA TRP A 116 -9.60 11.53 8.46
C TRP A 116 -8.21 12.12 8.77
N PHE A 117 -8.02 13.42 8.53
CA PHE A 117 -6.81 14.19 8.84
C PHE A 117 -5.54 13.77 8.09
N ALA A 118 -5.66 13.15 6.91
CA ALA A 118 -4.52 12.97 6.00
C ALA A 118 -4.36 14.23 5.12
N PRO A 119 -3.16 14.79 4.95
CA PRO A 119 -2.96 15.91 4.04
C PRO A 119 -3.07 15.44 2.58
N ILE A 120 -3.59 16.33 1.73
CA ILE A 120 -3.55 16.20 0.28
C ILE A 120 -2.40 17.08 -0.22
N VAL A 121 -1.38 16.48 -0.80
CA VAL A 121 -0.13 17.14 -1.18
C VAL A 121 -0.33 17.90 -2.49
N TRP A 122 -0.38 19.22 -2.37
CA TRP A 122 -0.43 20.18 -3.48
C TRP A 122 0.79 21.09 -3.42
N ASP A 123 1.21 21.64 -4.55
CA ASP A 123 2.18 22.74 -4.54
C ASP A 123 1.71 23.88 -3.62
N GLY A 124 2.65 24.37 -2.80
CA GLY A 124 2.41 25.34 -1.73
C GLY A 124 1.94 24.75 -0.39
N SER A 125 1.62 23.44 -0.30
CA SER A 125 1.13 22.84 0.95
C SER A 125 2.22 22.48 1.97
N TYR A 126 3.49 22.62 1.60
CA TYR A 126 4.62 22.15 2.38
C TYR A 126 5.84 23.07 2.20
N ASN A 127 6.75 23.03 3.17
CA ASN A 127 8.07 23.61 3.05
C ASN A 127 9.09 22.47 2.87
N ILE A 128 9.72 22.40 1.69
CA ILE A 128 10.60 21.28 1.33
C ILE A 128 11.89 21.28 2.14
N ASP A 129 12.40 22.43 2.59
CA ASP A 129 13.63 22.52 3.38
C ASP A 129 13.44 21.89 4.76
N ILE A 130 12.31 22.16 5.41
CA ILE A 130 11.96 21.55 6.70
C ILE A 130 11.85 20.04 6.56
N LEU A 131 11.15 19.57 5.52
CA LEU A 131 10.97 18.14 5.29
C LEU A 131 12.30 17.44 4.97
N ASN A 132 13.13 18.04 4.12
CA ASN A 132 14.47 17.51 3.83
C ASN A 132 15.30 17.41 5.11
N ALA A 133 15.31 18.43 5.96
CA ALA A 133 16.03 18.39 7.24
C ALA A 133 15.55 17.23 8.13
N GLN A 134 14.23 17.01 8.24
CA GLN A 134 13.66 15.90 9.00
C GLN A 134 14.09 14.52 8.47
N PHE A 135 14.05 14.34 7.15
CA PHE A 135 14.33 13.03 6.54
C PHE A 135 15.84 12.75 6.39
N HIS A 136 16.68 13.78 6.23
CA HIS A 136 18.14 13.60 6.24
C HIS A 136 18.66 13.10 7.59
N GLN A 137 18.11 13.59 8.71
CA GLN A 137 18.49 13.12 10.05
C GLN A 137 18.16 11.65 10.30
N ARG A 138 17.14 11.12 9.60
CA ARG A 138 16.75 9.72 9.66
C ARG A 138 17.57 8.83 8.71
N HIS A 139 18.43 9.42 7.87
CA HIS A 139 19.26 8.72 6.88
C HIS A 139 18.48 7.77 5.97
N ILE A 140 17.25 8.16 5.61
CA ILE A 140 16.35 7.27 4.87
C ILE A 140 16.89 6.90 3.49
N ARG A 141 16.43 5.75 3.01
CA ARG A 141 16.59 5.29 1.65
C ARG A 141 15.25 4.94 1.04
N ILE A 142 15.01 5.41 -0.19
CA ILE A 142 13.74 5.25 -0.88
C ILE A 142 13.90 4.25 -2.02
N GLY A 143 13.03 3.26 -2.08
CA GLY A 143 12.89 2.35 -3.21
C GLY A 143 11.89 2.88 -4.23
N LEU A 144 12.27 2.91 -5.51
CA LEU A 144 11.35 3.22 -6.61
C LEU A 144 11.15 1.97 -7.47
N THR A 145 9.98 1.34 -7.39
CA THR A 145 9.66 0.15 -8.16
C THR A 145 8.97 0.50 -9.46
N VAL A 146 9.39 -0.17 -10.53
CA VAL A 146 8.87 0.06 -11.87
C VAL A 146 8.91 -1.23 -12.70
N PHE A 147 7.89 -1.47 -13.52
CA PHE A 147 7.75 -2.68 -14.33
C PHE A 147 7.94 -2.37 -15.81
N ALA A 148 9.00 -2.92 -16.39
CA ALA A 148 9.40 -2.75 -17.78
C ALA A 148 9.34 -4.11 -18.50
N ILE A 149 8.11 -4.56 -18.77
CA ILE A 149 7.83 -5.90 -19.34
C ILE A 149 7.57 -5.81 -20.84
N LYS A 150 8.14 -6.72 -21.63
CA LYS A 150 8.10 -6.73 -23.09
C LYS A 150 8.60 -5.41 -23.69
N LYS A 151 7.81 -4.77 -24.55
CA LYS A 151 8.16 -3.52 -25.25
C LYS A 151 8.26 -2.33 -24.30
N TYR A 152 7.81 -2.44 -23.06
CA TYR A 152 7.88 -1.34 -22.09
C TYR A 152 9.31 -1.04 -21.61
N THR A 153 10.30 -1.88 -21.96
CA THR A 153 11.74 -1.60 -21.76
C THR A 153 12.17 -0.27 -22.39
N VAL A 154 11.53 0.15 -23.49
CA VAL A 154 11.83 1.41 -24.19
C VAL A 154 11.66 2.65 -23.32
N PHE A 155 10.85 2.58 -22.26
CA PHE A 155 10.60 3.73 -21.39
C PHE A 155 11.63 3.87 -20.26
N VAL A 156 12.36 2.80 -19.93
CA VAL A 156 13.25 2.75 -18.74
C VAL A 156 14.31 3.86 -18.78
N LYS A 157 14.92 4.10 -19.94
CA LYS A 157 15.96 5.11 -20.07
C LYS A 157 15.45 6.50 -19.69
N THR A 158 14.40 6.96 -20.37
CA THR A 158 13.76 8.26 -20.11
C THR A 158 13.26 8.36 -18.66
N PHE A 159 12.66 7.28 -18.15
CA PHE A 159 12.14 7.22 -16.80
C PHE A 159 13.25 7.46 -15.75
N ILE A 160 14.35 6.70 -15.82
CA ILE A 160 15.45 6.82 -14.86
C ILE A 160 16.21 8.15 -15.03
N GLU A 161 16.50 8.57 -16.27
CA GLU A 161 17.21 9.84 -16.52
C GLU A 161 16.42 11.07 -16.03
N THR A 162 15.09 11.01 -16.08
CA THR A 162 14.27 12.08 -15.50
C THR A 162 14.11 11.93 -13.99
N ALA A 163 14.06 10.70 -13.46
CA ALA A 163 14.06 10.47 -12.02
C ALA A 163 15.35 10.98 -11.35
N GLU A 164 16.53 10.82 -11.97
CA GLU A 164 17.80 11.36 -11.45
C GLU A 164 17.78 12.89 -11.31
N LYS A 165 16.96 13.59 -12.13
CA LYS A 165 16.85 15.06 -12.08
C LYS A 165 15.87 15.56 -11.03
N PHE A 166 14.86 14.77 -10.68
CA PHE A 166 13.67 15.29 -10.00
C PHE A 166 13.18 14.45 -8.81
N PHE A 167 13.50 13.15 -8.78
CA PHE A 167 12.97 12.23 -7.77
C PHE A 167 13.94 12.11 -6.60
N MET A 168 13.51 12.57 -5.41
CA MET A 168 14.23 12.42 -4.15
C MET A 168 15.69 12.91 -4.25
N VAL A 169 15.91 14.04 -4.94
CA VAL A 169 17.24 14.62 -5.12
C VAL A 169 17.82 14.96 -3.76
N GLY A 170 19.10 14.59 -3.54
CA GLY A 170 19.77 14.70 -2.25
C GLY A 170 19.58 13.51 -1.30
N HIS A 171 18.65 12.60 -1.58
CA HIS A 171 18.41 11.39 -0.76
C HIS A 171 18.90 10.11 -1.46
N LYS A 172 19.12 9.06 -0.66
CA LYS A 172 19.53 7.74 -1.16
C LYS A 172 18.36 7.04 -1.85
N VAL A 173 18.58 6.50 -3.04
CA VAL A 173 17.53 5.84 -3.83
C VAL A 173 17.98 4.52 -4.42
N ASN A 174 17.13 3.50 -4.30
CA ASN A 174 17.27 2.25 -5.04
C ASN A 174 16.17 2.18 -6.11
N TYR A 175 16.55 2.16 -7.39
CA TYR A 175 15.65 1.89 -8.49
C TYR A 175 15.49 0.38 -8.67
N TYR A 176 14.28 -0.14 -8.57
CA TYR A 176 13.97 -1.56 -8.77
C TYR A 176 13.23 -1.73 -10.09
N VAL A 177 13.96 -2.15 -11.12
CA VAL A 177 13.40 -2.36 -12.47
C VAL A 177 13.08 -3.83 -12.65
N PHE A 178 11.79 -4.15 -12.60
CA PHE A 178 11.27 -5.48 -12.89
C PHE A 178 11.16 -5.69 -14.40
N THR A 179 11.82 -6.71 -14.95
CA THR A 179 11.82 -6.94 -16.40
C THR A 179 11.96 -8.41 -16.79
N ASP A 180 11.39 -8.80 -17.93
CA ASP A 180 11.63 -10.08 -18.62
C ASP A 180 12.79 -10.00 -19.63
N ARG A 181 13.45 -8.83 -19.74
CA ARG A 181 14.45 -8.52 -20.76
C ARG A 181 15.66 -7.81 -20.17
N VAL A 182 16.35 -8.47 -19.25
CA VAL A 182 17.54 -7.95 -18.54
C VAL A 182 18.60 -7.37 -19.50
N LYS A 183 18.82 -8.01 -20.65
CA LYS A 183 19.80 -7.58 -21.66
C LYS A 183 19.45 -6.25 -22.36
N GLU A 184 18.20 -5.82 -22.30
CA GLU A 184 17.74 -4.55 -22.88
C GLU A 184 17.82 -3.38 -21.87
N MET A 185 18.23 -3.64 -20.63
CA MET A 185 18.31 -2.60 -19.61
C MET A 185 19.42 -1.60 -19.95
N PRO A 186 19.11 -0.28 -19.96
CA PRO A 186 20.08 0.73 -20.31
C PRO A 186 21.18 0.82 -19.24
N ASN A 187 22.42 1.04 -19.69
CA ASN A 187 23.49 1.47 -18.79
C ASN A 187 23.34 2.97 -18.51
N ILE A 188 23.02 3.34 -17.27
CA ILE A 188 22.75 4.71 -16.86
C ILE A 188 23.68 5.07 -15.71
N THR A 189 24.40 6.18 -15.85
CA THR A 189 25.19 6.76 -14.76
C THR A 189 24.25 7.38 -13.74
N LEU A 190 24.40 6.99 -12.48
CA LEU A 190 23.61 7.48 -11.36
C LEU A 190 24.49 8.34 -10.44
N VAL A 191 23.85 9.28 -9.75
CA VAL A 191 24.50 10.08 -8.69
C VAL A 191 24.86 9.18 -7.50
N ASP A 192 25.94 9.51 -6.80
CA ASP A 192 26.38 8.81 -5.60
C ASP A 192 25.26 8.60 -4.58
N GLY A 193 25.25 7.42 -3.96
CA GLY A 193 24.20 7.01 -3.01
C GLY A 193 22.92 6.50 -3.67
N ARG A 194 22.88 6.40 -5.01
CA ARG A 194 21.78 5.86 -5.79
C ARG A 194 22.23 4.66 -6.61
N GLN A 195 21.34 3.68 -6.79
CA GLN A 195 21.65 2.45 -7.53
C GLN A 195 20.45 1.94 -8.32
N LEU A 196 20.72 1.26 -9.44
CA LEU A 196 19.72 0.57 -10.24
C LEU A 196 19.89 -0.94 -10.08
N VAL A 197 18.83 -1.58 -9.58
CA VAL A 197 18.71 -3.00 -9.34
C VAL A 197 17.72 -3.57 -10.36
N VAL A 198 18.22 -4.44 -11.23
CA VAL A 198 17.38 -5.17 -12.19
C VAL A 198 16.86 -6.44 -11.52
N LEU A 199 15.55 -6.64 -11.53
CA LEU A 199 14.87 -7.81 -10.99
C LEU A 199 14.25 -8.59 -12.16
N GLU A 200 14.83 -9.73 -12.49
CA GLU A 200 14.33 -10.58 -13.57
C GLU A 200 13.02 -11.26 -13.16
N VAL A 201 11.97 -11.10 -13.98
CA VAL A 201 10.65 -11.67 -13.74
C VAL A 201 10.04 -12.22 -15.03
N PRO A 202 9.15 -13.22 -14.95
CA PRO A 202 8.47 -13.72 -16.13
C PRO A 202 7.51 -12.68 -16.72
N SER A 203 7.35 -12.70 -18.04
CA SER A 203 6.28 -12.00 -18.73
C SER A 203 5.02 -12.86 -18.85
N TYR A 204 3.85 -12.20 -18.82
CA TYR A 204 2.54 -12.83 -19.06
C TYR A 204 2.01 -12.54 -20.46
N LYS A 205 1.07 -13.33 -20.97
CA LYS A 205 0.55 -13.15 -22.34
C LYS A 205 -0.28 -11.86 -22.43
N ARG A 206 -1.21 -11.65 -21.51
CA ARG A 206 -2.15 -10.52 -21.47
C ARG A 206 -1.53 -9.32 -20.75
N TRP A 207 -1.75 -8.10 -21.24
CA TRP A 207 -1.26 -6.88 -20.58
C TRP A 207 -1.92 -6.67 -19.22
N GLN A 208 -3.17 -7.11 -19.08
CA GLN A 208 -3.93 -7.13 -17.84
C GLN A 208 -3.22 -7.95 -16.77
N GLU A 209 -2.77 -9.15 -17.12
CA GLU A 209 -2.04 -10.02 -16.20
C GLU A 209 -0.68 -9.42 -15.83
N VAL A 210 0.02 -8.78 -16.78
CA VAL A 210 1.26 -8.06 -16.47
C VAL A 210 1.01 -6.95 -15.44
N SER A 211 -0.07 -6.17 -15.59
CA SER A 211 -0.44 -5.10 -14.65
C SER A 211 -0.81 -5.65 -13.27
N MET A 212 -1.66 -6.67 -13.21
CA MET A 212 -2.13 -7.27 -11.95
C MET A 212 -1.02 -7.98 -11.18
N ARG A 213 -0.11 -8.68 -11.87
CA ARG A 213 0.97 -9.45 -11.24
C ARG A 213 2.03 -8.56 -10.58
N ARG A 214 2.01 -7.25 -10.82
CA ARG A 214 2.84 -6.30 -10.07
C ARG A 214 2.59 -6.36 -8.57
N MET A 215 1.34 -6.52 -8.15
CA MET A 215 0.99 -6.63 -6.72
C MET A 215 1.66 -7.86 -6.08
N GLU A 216 1.65 -9.00 -6.77
CA GLU A 216 2.33 -10.22 -6.32
C GLU A 216 3.84 -10.02 -6.21
N MET A 217 4.44 -9.46 -7.26
CA MET A 217 5.90 -9.30 -7.36
C MET A 217 6.42 -8.28 -6.35
N ILE A 218 5.71 -7.17 -6.14
CA ILE A 218 6.03 -6.19 -5.10
C ILE A 218 5.89 -6.84 -3.73
N ARG A 219 4.77 -7.51 -3.42
CA ARG A 219 4.57 -8.24 -2.15
C ARG A 219 5.75 -9.15 -1.84
N ASP A 220 6.11 -10.02 -2.78
CA ASP A 220 7.17 -11.01 -2.58
C ASP A 220 8.52 -10.36 -2.32
N HIS A 221 8.84 -9.29 -3.06
CA HIS A 221 10.11 -8.58 -2.89
C HIS A 221 10.11 -7.68 -1.66
N SER A 222 8.95 -7.22 -1.17
CA SER A 222 8.86 -6.48 0.09
C SER A 222 9.47 -7.27 1.23
N LEU A 223 9.06 -8.54 1.41
CA LEU A 223 9.62 -9.40 2.45
C LEU A 223 11.04 -9.89 2.11
N LYS A 224 11.28 -10.34 0.87
CA LYS A 224 12.55 -10.99 0.52
C LYS A 224 13.72 -10.01 0.42
N ARG A 225 13.46 -8.72 0.16
CA ARG A 225 14.49 -7.76 -0.24
C ARG A 225 14.27 -6.37 0.35
N PHE A 226 13.14 -5.73 0.03
CA PHE A 226 12.97 -4.29 0.29
C PHE A 226 13.02 -3.95 1.78
N ILE A 227 12.50 -4.84 2.64
CA ILE A 227 12.51 -4.69 4.10
C ILE A 227 13.91 -4.45 4.69
N ASN A 228 14.95 -4.89 3.98
CA ASN A 228 16.35 -4.77 4.40
C ASN A 228 17.12 -3.70 3.62
N GLU A 229 16.54 -3.14 2.56
CA GLU A 229 17.26 -2.25 1.64
C GLU A 229 16.76 -0.81 1.66
N VAL A 230 15.49 -0.58 1.99
CA VAL A 230 14.84 0.74 1.91
C VAL A 230 13.83 0.95 3.05
N ASP A 231 13.57 2.20 3.41
CA ASP A 231 12.59 2.57 4.44
C ASP A 231 11.19 2.78 3.84
N TYR A 232 11.15 3.32 2.62
CA TYR A 232 9.93 3.63 1.89
C TYR A 232 9.98 3.03 0.48
N LEU A 233 8.82 2.61 -0.01
CA LEU A 233 8.61 2.20 -1.40
C LEU A 233 7.66 3.16 -2.10
N VAL A 234 8.04 3.53 -3.32
CA VAL A 234 7.22 4.27 -4.27
C VAL A 234 7.03 3.36 -5.49
N CYS A 235 5.79 3.05 -5.84
CA CYS A 235 5.44 2.09 -6.88
C CYS A 235 4.74 2.81 -8.03
N VAL A 236 5.31 2.73 -9.23
CA VAL A 236 4.90 3.61 -10.33
C VAL A 236 4.86 2.91 -11.69
N ASP A 237 4.08 3.49 -12.61
CA ASP A 237 4.08 3.09 -14.01
C ASP A 237 5.33 3.59 -14.75
N VAL A 238 5.91 2.74 -15.63
CA VAL A 238 7.15 3.04 -16.36
C VAL A 238 6.95 3.98 -17.54
N ASP A 239 5.76 4.04 -18.10
CA ASP A 239 5.42 4.78 -19.32
C ASP A 239 5.10 6.26 -19.03
N MET A 240 5.93 6.81 -18.15
CA MET A 240 5.83 8.11 -17.51
C MET A 240 7.22 8.75 -17.47
N ARG A 241 7.28 10.07 -17.26
CA ARG A 241 8.54 10.79 -17.05
C ARG A 241 8.38 11.86 -15.98
N PHE A 242 9.43 12.09 -15.21
CA PHE A 242 9.48 13.19 -14.26
C PHE A 242 9.78 14.51 -15.01
N THR A 243 9.08 15.59 -14.64
CA THR A 243 9.26 16.92 -15.24
C THR A 243 9.44 18.03 -14.22
N ASP A 244 9.23 17.74 -12.95
CA ASP A 244 9.38 18.66 -11.84
C ASP A 244 9.65 17.84 -10.55
N GLU A 245 10.04 18.52 -9.48
CA GLU A 245 10.48 17.91 -8.23
C GLU A 245 9.41 17.00 -7.62
N VAL A 246 9.82 15.80 -7.21
CA VAL A 246 9.05 14.83 -6.42
C VAL A 246 9.96 14.39 -5.28
N GLY A 247 9.74 14.93 -4.09
CA GLY A 247 10.64 14.76 -2.96
C GLY A 247 9.99 14.02 -1.80
N VAL A 248 10.58 14.23 -0.62
CA VAL A 248 10.15 13.59 0.63
C VAL A 248 8.77 14.03 1.11
N GLU A 249 8.17 15.06 0.51
CA GLU A 249 6.80 15.49 0.81
C GLU A 249 5.76 14.39 0.58
N ILE A 250 6.03 13.46 -0.33
CA ILE A 250 5.12 12.34 -0.62
C ILE A 250 5.19 11.23 0.44
N LEU A 251 6.29 11.13 1.19
CA LEU A 251 6.55 9.99 2.06
C LEU A 251 5.64 10.00 3.29
N SER A 252 5.01 8.87 3.56
CA SER A 252 4.18 8.59 4.74
C SER A 252 4.04 7.09 4.93
N ASP A 253 3.31 6.65 5.96
CA ASP A 253 3.09 5.22 6.20
C ASP A 253 2.47 4.55 4.98
N VAL A 254 1.42 5.16 4.43
CA VAL A 254 0.86 4.76 3.13
C VAL A 254 0.23 5.95 2.42
N PHE A 255 0.40 6.04 1.10
CA PHE A 255 -0.19 7.07 0.26
C PHE A 255 -0.78 6.51 -1.03
N GLY A 256 -1.82 7.19 -1.51
CA GLY A 256 -2.39 6.99 -2.84
C GLY A 256 -2.44 8.31 -3.61
N THR A 257 -2.59 8.24 -4.91
CA THR A 257 -2.59 9.44 -5.78
C THR A 257 -3.95 9.63 -6.43
N LEU A 258 -4.49 10.84 -6.39
CA LEU A 258 -5.74 11.18 -7.07
C LEU A 258 -5.58 10.97 -8.58
N HIS A 259 -6.48 10.18 -9.16
CA HIS A 259 -6.44 9.94 -10.60
C HIS A 259 -6.80 11.22 -11.38
N PRO A 260 -6.02 11.60 -12.41
CA PRO A 260 -6.20 12.86 -13.14
C PRO A 260 -7.57 12.99 -13.83
N GLY A 261 -8.14 11.86 -14.27
CA GLY A 261 -9.47 11.83 -14.88
C GLY A 261 -10.66 12.00 -13.91
N TYR A 262 -10.46 11.89 -12.59
CA TYR A 262 -11.56 11.79 -11.62
C TYR A 262 -11.46 12.71 -10.40
N PHE A 263 -10.36 13.44 -10.17
CA PHE A 263 -10.17 14.26 -8.96
C PHE A 263 -11.21 15.38 -8.74
N ARG A 264 -11.98 15.74 -9.78
CA ARG A 264 -13.12 16.69 -9.71
C ARG A 264 -14.48 16.02 -9.83
N ALA A 265 -14.50 14.72 -10.08
CA ALA A 265 -15.73 13.98 -10.33
C ALA A 265 -16.40 13.61 -9.00
N PRO A 266 -17.74 13.59 -8.95
CA PRO A 266 -18.45 13.04 -7.81
C PRO A 266 -18.35 11.50 -7.83
N ARG A 267 -18.56 10.86 -6.67
CA ARG A 267 -18.26 9.43 -6.48
C ARG A 267 -19.03 8.48 -7.40
N GLU A 268 -20.21 8.90 -7.86
CA GLU A 268 -21.07 8.13 -8.76
C GLU A 268 -20.44 8.00 -10.16
N ARG A 269 -19.53 8.92 -10.52
CA ARG A 269 -18.77 8.88 -11.78
C ARG A 269 -17.46 8.14 -11.67
N PHE A 270 -17.04 7.75 -10.46
CA PHE A 270 -15.88 6.91 -10.29
C PHE A 270 -16.13 5.53 -10.90
N THR A 271 -15.17 5.08 -11.72
CA THR A 271 -15.23 3.79 -12.39
C THR A 271 -14.76 2.65 -11.49
N TYR A 272 -15.22 2.63 -10.24
CA TYR A 272 -15.00 1.45 -9.39
C TYR A 272 -15.66 0.22 -10.01
N GLU A 273 -15.22 -0.96 -9.56
CA GLU A 273 -15.92 -2.19 -9.87
C GLU A 273 -17.32 -2.17 -9.23
N ARG A 274 -18.36 -2.33 -10.04
CA ARG A 274 -19.77 -2.26 -9.60
C ARG A 274 -20.47 -3.61 -9.62
N ARG A 275 -19.83 -4.67 -10.13
CA ARG A 275 -20.36 -6.04 -10.07
C ARG A 275 -20.13 -6.60 -8.67
N LYS A 276 -21.22 -6.82 -7.92
CA LYS A 276 -21.22 -7.41 -6.57
C LYS A 276 -20.51 -8.77 -6.44
N ALA A 277 -20.30 -9.46 -7.56
CA ALA A 277 -19.58 -10.73 -7.61
C ALA A 277 -18.06 -10.57 -7.53
N SER A 278 -17.53 -9.38 -7.81
CA SER A 278 -16.10 -9.11 -7.70
C SER A 278 -15.75 -8.67 -6.28
N ALA A 279 -14.60 -9.14 -5.82
CA ALA A 279 -13.99 -8.76 -4.55
C ALA A 279 -13.57 -7.27 -4.52
N ALA A 280 -13.39 -6.64 -5.70
CA ALA A 280 -13.15 -5.19 -5.82
C ALA A 280 -14.42 -4.33 -5.74
N TYR A 281 -15.60 -4.92 -5.53
CA TYR A 281 -16.88 -4.20 -5.56
C TYR A 281 -16.94 -3.03 -4.56
N ILE A 282 -17.33 -1.86 -5.06
CA ILE A 282 -17.66 -0.68 -4.23
C ILE A 282 -19.09 -0.21 -4.58
N PRO A 283 -20.00 -0.11 -3.59
CA PRO A 283 -21.35 0.44 -3.80
C PRO A 283 -21.37 1.89 -4.34
N PRO A 284 -22.42 2.31 -5.08
CA PRO A 284 -22.50 3.67 -5.64
C PRO A 284 -22.43 4.81 -4.61
N ASP A 285 -22.87 4.56 -3.39
CA ASP A 285 -22.91 5.50 -2.27
C ASP A 285 -21.62 5.52 -1.42
N GLU A 286 -20.69 4.58 -1.66
CA GLU A 286 -19.37 4.52 -1.03
C GLU A 286 -18.25 5.10 -1.93
N GLY A 287 -17.16 5.52 -1.29
CA GLY A 287 -15.96 6.06 -1.97
C GLY A 287 -15.64 7.50 -1.60
N ASP A 288 -14.38 7.74 -1.19
CA ASP A 288 -13.86 9.07 -0.90
C ASP A 288 -13.25 9.70 -2.15
N PHE A 289 -12.32 8.99 -2.80
CA PHE A 289 -11.56 9.43 -3.96
C PHE A 289 -11.30 8.26 -4.91
N TYR A 290 -11.12 8.55 -6.19
CA TYR A 290 -10.62 7.56 -7.15
C TYR A 290 -9.10 7.68 -7.27
N TYR A 291 -8.41 6.69 -6.72
CA TYR A 291 -6.95 6.61 -6.70
C TYR A 291 -6.43 5.92 -7.97
N ALA A 292 -5.30 6.38 -8.49
CA ALA A 292 -4.67 5.81 -9.66
C ALA A 292 -3.77 4.61 -9.33
N GLY A 293 -3.87 3.55 -10.13
CA GLY A 293 -3.04 2.35 -10.01
C GLY A 293 -1.55 2.60 -10.30
N GLY A 294 -1.24 3.67 -11.04
CA GLY A 294 0.10 3.98 -11.51
C GLY A 294 0.97 4.81 -10.56
N TYR A 295 0.48 5.19 -9.37
CA TYR A 295 1.28 5.93 -8.38
C TYR A 295 0.78 5.74 -6.94
N PHE A 296 1.42 4.87 -6.18
CA PHE A 296 1.15 4.62 -4.76
C PHE A 296 2.44 4.28 -4.00
N GLY A 297 2.38 4.23 -2.68
CA GLY A 297 3.56 3.86 -1.89
C GLY A 297 3.35 4.00 -0.40
N GLY A 298 4.43 3.93 0.35
CA GLY A 298 4.41 3.93 1.80
C GLY A 298 5.70 3.40 2.41
N THR A 299 5.65 3.07 3.69
CA THR A 299 6.67 2.19 4.30
C THR A 299 6.64 0.82 3.65
N VAL A 300 7.73 0.06 3.73
CA VAL A 300 7.79 -1.28 3.15
C VAL A 300 6.66 -2.17 3.70
N GLU A 301 6.33 -2.03 4.97
CA GLU A 301 5.27 -2.79 5.65
C GLU A 301 3.89 -2.49 5.10
N GLU A 302 3.52 -1.21 4.99
CA GLU A 302 2.20 -0.86 4.48
C GLU A 302 2.07 -1.19 3.00
N VAL A 303 3.14 -1.05 2.20
CA VAL A 303 3.15 -1.49 0.81
C VAL A 303 3.00 -3.02 0.72
N TYR A 304 3.66 -3.78 1.61
CA TYR A 304 3.46 -5.23 1.69
C TYR A 304 2.01 -5.59 2.02
N MET A 305 1.38 -4.90 2.97
CA MET A 305 -0.02 -5.16 3.34
C MET A 305 -0.99 -4.81 2.20
N LEU A 306 -0.82 -3.64 1.57
CA LEU A 306 -1.62 -3.21 0.44
C LEU A 306 -1.52 -4.20 -0.73
N THR A 307 -0.30 -4.57 -1.11
CA THR A 307 -0.07 -5.46 -2.25
C THR A 307 -0.49 -6.91 -1.97
N SER A 308 -0.37 -7.37 -0.71
CA SER A 308 -0.92 -8.65 -0.26
C SER A 308 -2.44 -8.69 -0.37
N PHE A 309 -3.12 -7.65 0.11
CA PHE A 309 -4.58 -7.53 -0.01
C PHE A 309 -4.98 -7.57 -1.49
N CYS A 310 -4.43 -6.67 -2.30
CA CYS A 310 -4.81 -6.57 -3.72
C CYS A 310 -4.61 -7.89 -4.46
N HIS A 311 -3.47 -8.55 -4.23
CA HIS A 311 -3.23 -9.86 -4.84
C HIS A 311 -4.20 -10.94 -4.35
N SER A 312 -4.50 -10.99 -3.05
CA SER A 312 -5.46 -11.95 -2.50
C SER A 312 -6.83 -11.77 -3.15
N GLU A 313 -7.33 -10.54 -3.24
CA GLU A 313 -8.62 -10.22 -3.85
C GLU A 313 -8.65 -10.56 -5.35
N MET A 314 -7.55 -10.32 -6.08
CA MET A 314 -7.40 -10.77 -7.47
C MET A 314 -7.49 -12.29 -7.61
N MET A 315 -6.91 -13.04 -6.66
CA MET A 315 -6.94 -14.50 -6.69
C MET A 315 -8.34 -15.05 -6.36
N THR A 316 -9.08 -14.38 -5.46
CA THR A 316 -10.51 -14.65 -5.22
C THR A 316 -11.32 -14.46 -6.51
N ASP A 317 -11.14 -13.33 -7.18
CA ASP A 317 -11.83 -13.01 -8.43
C ASP A 317 -11.47 -13.99 -9.54
N LYS A 318 -10.19 -14.35 -9.66
CA LYS A 318 -9.74 -15.40 -10.59
C LYS A 318 -10.42 -16.74 -10.31
N GLY A 319 -10.59 -17.13 -9.04
CA GLY A 319 -11.32 -18.33 -8.64
C GLY A 319 -12.80 -18.30 -9.02
N ASN A 320 -13.40 -17.11 -9.01
CA ASN A 320 -14.78 -16.85 -9.43
C ASN A 320 -14.93 -16.54 -10.93
N ASN A 321 -13.85 -16.69 -11.71
CA ASN A 321 -13.81 -16.39 -13.14
C ASN A 321 -14.29 -14.97 -13.49
N ILE A 322 -13.94 -14.01 -12.63
CA ILE A 322 -14.19 -12.57 -12.82
C ILE A 322 -12.84 -11.83 -12.81
N GLU A 323 -12.76 -10.74 -13.56
CA GLU A 323 -11.63 -9.83 -13.59
C GLU A 323 -12.18 -8.41 -13.44
N ALA A 324 -11.69 -7.66 -12.43
CA ALA A 324 -12.19 -6.33 -12.14
C ALA A 324 -11.97 -5.35 -13.30
N ILE A 325 -12.89 -4.39 -13.48
CA ILE A 325 -12.97 -3.52 -14.67
C ILE A 325 -11.68 -2.74 -14.97
N TRP A 326 -10.96 -2.30 -13.93
CA TRP A 326 -9.67 -1.62 -14.05
C TRP A 326 -8.54 -2.39 -13.36
N HIS A 327 -8.63 -3.72 -13.36
CA HIS A 327 -7.53 -4.61 -12.94
C HIS A 327 -7.04 -4.25 -11.53
N ASP A 328 -5.72 -4.07 -11.35
CA ASP A 328 -5.08 -3.68 -10.09
C ASP A 328 -5.59 -2.37 -9.49
N GLU A 329 -5.98 -1.40 -10.31
CA GLU A 329 -6.53 -0.13 -9.83
C GLU A 329 -7.87 -0.32 -9.10
N SER A 330 -8.70 -1.29 -9.51
CA SER A 330 -9.97 -1.57 -8.84
C SER A 330 -9.75 -2.11 -7.41
N TYR A 331 -8.81 -3.04 -7.22
CA TYR A 331 -8.48 -3.56 -5.90
C TYR A 331 -7.75 -2.54 -5.02
N LEU A 332 -6.92 -1.68 -5.62
CA LEU A 332 -6.27 -0.56 -4.92
C LEU A 332 -7.31 0.39 -4.31
N ASN A 333 -8.33 0.76 -5.09
CA ASN A 333 -9.41 1.62 -4.62
C ASN A 333 -10.25 0.94 -3.52
N LYS A 334 -10.49 -0.37 -3.64
CA LYS A 334 -11.14 -1.17 -2.58
C LYS A 334 -10.30 -1.16 -1.30
N TYR A 335 -8.99 -1.30 -1.40
CA TYR A 335 -8.08 -1.25 -0.26
C TYR A 335 -8.16 0.11 0.46
N PHE A 336 -7.99 1.21 -0.26
CA PHE A 336 -7.99 2.56 0.33
C PHE A 336 -9.35 3.01 0.87
N LEU A 337 -10.44 2.37 0.46
CA LEU A 337 -11.75 2.60 1.05
C LEU A 337 -11.79 2.16 2.52
N TYR A 338 -11.15 1.04 2.88
CA TYR A 338 -11.15 0.53 4.26
C TYR A 338 -9.84 0.80 5.01
N HIS A 339 -8.74 1.00 4.30
CA HIS A 339 -7.42 1.33 4.84
C HIS A 339 -7.05 2.74 4.40
N LYS A 340 -7.53 3.73 5.14
CA LYS A 340 -7.39 5.13 4.73
C LYS A 340 -5.92 5.54 4.58
N PRO A 341 -5.52 6.16 3.46
CA PRO A 341 -4.15 6.57 3.28
C PRO A 341 -3.77 7.72 4.22
N THR A 342 -2.54 7.69 4.73
CA THR A 342 -1.99 8.70 5.64
C THR A 342 -1.55 9.99 4.93
N LYS A 343 -1.34 9.93 3.62
CA LYS A 343 -1.26 11.09 2.71
C LYS A 343 -1.96 10.77 1.40
N ILE A 344 -2.46 11.81 0.73
CA ILE A 344 -2.95 11.69 -0.65
C ILE A 344 -2.14 12.62 -1.53
N LEU A 345 -1.71 12.16 -2.69
CA LEU A 345 -1.02 13.01 -3.65
C LEU A 345 -2.03 13.60 -4.63
N SER A 346 -1.92 14.90 -4.90
CA SER A 346 -2.73 15.57 -5.90
C SER A 346 -2.40 15.07 -7.32
N PRO A 347 -3.22 15.41 -8.34
CA PRO A 347 -2.92 15.06 -9.72
C PRO A 347 -1.66 15.74 -10.28
N GLU A 348 -1.01 16.66 -9.55
CA GLU A 348 0.30 17.19 -9.91
C GLU A 348 1.37 16.07 -9.98
N TYR A 349 1.16 14.99 -9.23
CA TYR A 349 2.03 13.82 -9.15
C TYR A 349 1.66 12.69 -10.12
N LEU A 350 0.60 12.84 -10.90
CA LEU A 350 0.24 11.93 -11.98
C LEU A 350 -0.68 12.64 -12.98
N TRP A 351 -0.14 13.03 -14.13
CA TRP A 351 -0.89 13.80 -15.13
C TRP A 351 -0.73 13.28 -16.57
N ASP A 352 -1.78 13.44 -17.38
CA ASP A 352 -1.71 13.27 -18.83
C ASP A 352 -1.97 14.61 -19.51
N ASN A 353 -1.00 15.09 -20.27
CA ASN A 353 -1.09 16.37 -20.98
C ASN A 353 -2.19 16.39 -22.05
N ASN A 354 -2.67 15.23 -22.51
CA ASN A 354 -3.81 15.16 -23.43
C ASN A 354 -5.12 15.63 -22.78
N MET A 355 -5.18 15.70 -21.45
CA MET A 355 -6.33 16.22 -20.69
C MET A 355 -6.33 17.76 -20.55
N GLY A 356 -5.34 18.44 -21.14
CA GLY A 356 -5.10 19.87 -20.92
C GLY A 356 -4.41 20.14 -19.58
N VAL A 357 -4.25 21.42 -19.24
CA VAL A 357 -3.62 21.86 -17.97
C VAL A 357 -4.55 22.85 -17.29
N PRO A 358 -5.42 22.39 -16.36
CA PRO A 358 -6.28 23.28 -15.62
C PRO A 358 -5.49 24.15 -14.63
N GLU A 359 -5.97 25.36 -14.36
CA GLU A 359 -5.31 26.36 -13.49
C GLU A 359 -5.02 25.87 -12.06
N VAL A 360 -5.80 24.88 -11.59
CA VAL A 360 -5.64 24.27 -10.27
C VAL A 360 -4.30 23.52 -10.12
N LEU A 361 -3.72 23.05 -11.22
CA LEU A 361 -2.42 22.40 -11.24
C LEU A 361 -1.34 23.46 -11.38
N LYS A 362 -0.64 23.74 -10.29
CA LYS A 362 0.47 24.70 -10.32
C LYS A 362 1.74 24.04 -10.84
N ARG A 363 1.89 22.73 -10.61
CA ARG A 363 2.98 21.91 -11.17
C ARG A 363 2.47 20.66 -11.87
N ARG A 364 3.33 20.12 -12.73
CA ARG A 364 3.17 18.81 -13.37
C ARG A 364 4.47 18.04 -13.17
N ARG A 365 4.50 17.19 -12.15
CA ARG A 365 5.72 16.59 -11.62
C ARG A 365 6.05 15.25 -12.29
N PHE A 366 5.01 14.48 -12.63
CA PHE A 366 5.15 13.17 -13.25
C PHE A 366 4.06 12.97 -14.30
N ILE A 367 4.46 12.83 -15.57
CA ILE A 367 3.54 12.92 -16.71
C ILE A 367 3.63 11.72 -17.65
N ALA A 368 2.49 11.35 -18.24
CA ALA A 368 2.40 10.28 -19.21
C ALA A 368 3.25 10.55 -20.45
N VAL A 369 3.99 9.53 -20.89
CA VAL A 369 4.69 9.55 -22.18
C VAL A 369 3.69 9.15 -23.27
N PRO A 370 3.54 9.95 -24.36
CA PRO A 370 2.68 9.59 -25.47
C PRO A 370 3.05 8.20 -26.03
N LYS A 371 2.05 7.33 -26.15
CA LYS A 371 2.23 5.95 -26.58
C LYS A 371 1.02 5.47 -27.37
N ASN A 372 1.27 4.57 -28.34
CA ASN A 372 0.21 3.84 -29.00
C ASN A 372 -0.06 2.54 -28.22
N HIS A 373 -1.20 2.49 -27.51
CA HIS A 373 -1.58 1.35 -26.67
C HIS A 373 -1.60 0.02 -27.43
N ASN A 374 -2.08 0.00 -28.68
CA ASN A 374 -2.14 -1.22 -29.48
C ASN A 374 -0.74 -1.71 -29.87
N ALA A 375 0.16 -0.78 -30.22
CA ALA A 375 1.52 -1.13 -30.62
C ALA A 375 2.39 -1.62 -29.45
N ILE A 376 2.23 -1.02 -28.26
CA ILE A 376 3.08 -1.32 -27.10
C ILE A 376 2.60 -2.54 -26.29
N ARG A 377 1.27 -2.80 -26.23
CA ARG A 377 0.69 -3.91 -25.45
C ARG A 377 0.71 -5.25 -26.18
N ASN A 378 0.73 -5.23 -27.51
CA ASN A 378 0.69 -6.43 -28.35
C ASN A 378 2.08 -6.79 -28.88
N ARG A 379 2.23 -8.04 -29.36
CA ARG A 379 3.50 -8.58 -29.88
C ARG A 379 4.10 -7.72 -30.98
#